data_AF-A0A1M7FBW1-F1
#
_entry.id   AF-A0A1M7FBW1-F1
#
_cell.length_a   1.000
_cell.length_b   1.000
_cell.length_c   1.000
_cell.angle_alpha   90.00
_cell.angle_beta   90.00
_cell.angle_gamma   90.00
#
_symmetry.space_group_name_H-M   'P 1'
#
loop_
_entity.id
_entity.type
_entity.pdbx_description
1 polymer ?
#
loop_
_entity_poly.entity_id
_entity_poly.type
_entity_poly.pdbx_seq_one_letter_code
_entity_poly.pdbx_strand_id
1 'polypeptide(L)'
;MVLIITLVQKLFETGNYIEQVSYQPVDMSFREGLFYYGKRILVFLILAWWPIHKGQLYVIAPPLIVTFIEFTNVKAKLRVQYTKIIVIVGIAAVIGTISRLYLYESQGVSLTVCTLLIVISMLLFFSFYNISFPPAGAIGMLPLILKLEGLIYYPILVVLGCLILVAAAMICFREEIKV
;
A
#
# COMPACT_ATOMS: atom_id res chain seq x y z
N MET A 1 -7.80 2.34 22.46
CA MET A 1 -6.69 1.98 21.53
C MET A 1 -5.34 2.51 21.98
N VAL A 2 -5.16 3.82 22.23
CA VAL A 2 -3.85 4.40 22.58
C VAL A 2 -3.19 3.73 23.79
N LEU A 3 -3.94 3.57 24.90
CA LEU A 3 -3.43 2.90 26.11
C LEU A 3 -2.97 1.47 25.84
N ILE A 4 -3.73 0.70 25.06
CA ILE A 4 -3.40 -0.69 24.70
C ILE A 4 -2.11 -0.74 23.88
N ILE A 5 -1.98 0.15 22.89
CA ILE A 5 -0.78 0.24 22.05
C ILE A 5 0.44 0.59 22.91
N THR A 6 0.34 1.58 23.79
CA THR A 6 1.45 1.98 24.67
C THR A 6 1.83 0.88 25.66
N LEU A 7 0.86 0.08 26.13
CA LEU A 7 1.11 -1.01 27.07
C LEU A 7 1.84 -2.17 26.38
N VAL A 8 1.41 -2.54 25.17
CA VAL A 8 2.07 -3.54 24.33
C VAL A 8 3.48 -3.08 23.98
N GLN A 9 3.65 -1.83 23.54
CA GLN A 9 4.98 -1.30 23.20
C GLN A 9 5.93 -1.36 24.41
N LYS A 10 5.45 -0.95 25.59
CA LYS A 10 6.24 -1.02 26.84
C LYS A 10 6.61 -2.47 27.21
N LEU A 11 5.71 -3.43 27.02
CA LEU A 11 5.99 -4.86 27.26
C LEU A 11 7.08 -5.39 26.32
N PHE A 12 7.03 -5.01 25.03
CA PHE A 12 8.01 -5.44 24.04
C PHE A 12 9.38 -4.77 24.21
N GLU A 13 9.40 -3.49 24.60
CA GLU A 13 10.63 -2.75 24.97
C GLU A 13 11.29 -3.36 26.21
N THR A 14 10.49 -3.74 27.23
CA THR A 14 11.01 -4.41 28.44
C THR A 14 11.58 -5.80 28.11
N GLY A 15 11.04 -6.46 27.09
CA GLY A 15 11.49 -7.77 26.61
C GLY A 15 12.66 -7.75 25.62
N ASN A 16 13.26 -6.59 25.30
CA ASN A 16 14.31 -6.44 24.27
C ASN A 16 13.90 -6.94 22.86
N TYR A 17 12.61 -7.02 22.54
CA TYR A 17 12.13 -7.49 21.24
C TYR A 17 12.06 -6.38 20.18
N ILE A 18 12.21 -5.10 20.57
CA ILE A 18 12.08 -3.92 19.70
C ILE A 18 13.27 -2.97 19.94
N GLU A 19 13.88 -2.46 18.86
CA GLU A 19 14.89 -1.39 18.95
C GLU A 19 14.23 -0.08 19.39
N GLN A 20 14.86 0.65 20.34
CA GLN A 20 14.35 1.94 20.78
C GLN A 20 14.26 2.91 19.60
N VAL A 21 13.04 3.31 19.24
CA VAL A 21 12.77 4.24 18.15
C VAL A 21 13.16 5.64 18.61
N SER A 22 14.39 6.05 18.29
CA SER A 22 14.85 7.43 18.52
C SER A 22 14.10 8.37 17.58
N TYR A 23 13.30 9.28 18.15
CA TYR A 23 12.57 10.28 17.39
C TYR A 23 13.55 11.22 16.69
N GLN A 24 13.59 11.16 15.36
CA GLN A 24 14.27 12.17 14.56
C GLN A 24 13.24 13.23 14.12
N PRO A 25 13.41 14.50 14.53
CA PRO A 25 12.50 15.56 14.11
C PRO A 25 12.57 15.75 12.59
N VAL A 26 11.41 16.06 12.00
CA VAL A 26 11.34 16.38 10.58
C VAL A 26 11.85 17.80 10.39
N ASP A 27 13.12 17.92 9.99
CA ASP A 27 13.74 19.21 9.64
C ASP A 27 13.27 19.69 8.26
N MET A 28 12.00 20.06 8.13
CA MET A 28 11.47 20.72 6.92
C MET A 28 10.94 22.11 7.28
N SER A 29 11.39 23.12 6.54
CA SER A 29 10.80 24.46 6.68
C SER A 29 9.35 24.46 6.17
N PHE A 30 8.52 25.37 6.69
CA PHE A 30 7.10 25.46 6.30
C PHE A 30 6.91 25.64 4.78
N ARG A 31 7.76 26.44 4.12
CA ARG A 31 7.69 26.68 2.68
C ARG A 31 8.05 25.43 1.86
N GLU A 32 9.09 24.71 2.27
CA GLU A 32 9.48 23.46 1.60
C GLU A 32 8.42 22.38 1.77
N GLY A 33 7.83 22.27 2.97
CA GLY A 33 6.69 21.39 3.23
C GLY A 33 5.51 21.73 2.33
N LEU A 34 5.11 23.01 2.27
CA LEU A 34 3.98 23.44 1.44
C LEU A 34 4.18 23.12 -0.04
N PHE A 35 5.37 23.37 -0.59
CA PHE A 35 5.70 23.02 -1.96
C PHE A 35 5.70 21.49 -2.18
N TYR A 36 6.30 20.74 -1.26
CA TYR A 36 6.39 19.27 -1.35
C TYR A 36 5.00 18.62 -1.32
N TYR A 37 4.16 18.96 -0.34
CA TYR A 37 2.80 18.41 -0.23
C TYR A 37 1.87 18.95 -1.33
N GLY A 38 2.00 20.22 -1.70
CA GLY A 38 1.24 20.81 -2.80
C GLY A 38 1.49 20.10 -4.12
N LYS A 39 2.76 19.78 -4.43
CA LYS A 39 3.15 19.00 -5.60
C LYS A 39 2.54 17.59 -5.59
N ARG A 40 2.51 16.91 -4.43
CA ARG A 40 1.90 15.55 -4.30
C ARG A 40 0.41 15.59 -4.58
N ILE A 41 -0.30 16.56 -4.02
CA ILE A 41 -1.74 16.75 -4.26
C ILE A 41 -1.99 17.03 -5.74
N LEU A 42 -1.24 17.96 -6.34
CA LEU A 42 -1.42 18.34 -7.74
C LEU A 42 -1.19 17.16 -8.70
N VAL A 43 -0.07 16.44 -8.53
CA VAL A 43 0.23 15.25 -9.35
C VAL A 43 -0.85 14.19 -9.19
N PHE A 44 -1.27 13.91 -7.95
CA PHE A 44 -2.32 12.92 -7.70
C PHE A 44 -3.66 13.32 -8.34
N LEU A 45 -4.06 14.59 -8.24
CA LEU A 45 -5.30 15.08 -8.84
C LEU A 45 -5.32 14.91 -10.37
N ILE A 46 -4.19 15.18 -11.04
CA ILE A 46 -4.06 14.96 -12.49
C ILE A 46 -4.24 13.48 -12.83
N LEU A 47 -3.59 12.58 -12.08
CA LEU A 47 -3.67 11.14 -12.31
C LEU A 47 -5.06 10.57 -11.97
N ALA A 48 -5.71 11.11 -10.94
CA ALA A 48 -7.02 10.66 -10.49
C ALA A 48 -8.17 11.15 -11.39
N TRP A 49 -7.96 12.21 -12.17
CA TRP A 49 -8.97 12.79 -13.06
C TRP A 49 -9.63 11.74 -13.96
N TRP A 50 -8.81 10.96 -14.68
CA TRP A 50 -9.29 9.96 -15.63
C TRP A 50 -10.05 8.79 -14.95
N PRO A 51 -9.47 8.11 -13.93
CA PRO A 51 -10.16 7.04 -13.21
C PRO A 51 -11.49 7.47 -12.59
N ILE A 52 -11.57 8.70 -12.04
CA ILE A 52 -12.80 9.24 -11.47
C ILE A 52 -13.87 9.41 -12.55
N HIS A 53 -13.52 10.02 -13.69
CA HIS A 53 -14.47 10.26 -14.76
C HIS A 53 -15.00 8.97 -15.42
N LYS A 54 -14.16 7.92 -15.49
CA LYS A 54 -14.54 6.60 -16.01
C LYS A 54 -15.16 5.66 -14.97
N GLY A 55 -15.27 6.07 -13.70
CA GLY A 55 -15.76 5.23 -12.61
C GLY A 55 -14.83 4.06 -12.23
N GLN A 56 -13.57 4.08 -12.67
CA GLN A 56 -12.59 3.01 -12.44
C GLN A 56 -11.81 3.24 -11.14
N LEU A 57 -12.51 3.27 -10.01
CA LEU A 57 -11.93 3.62 -8.70
C LEU A 57 -10.86 2.63 -8.20
N TYR A 58 -10.80 1.41 -8.74
CA TYR A 58 -9.78 0.42 -8.37
C TYR A 58 -8.36 0.85 -8.76
N VAL A 59 -8.21 1.70 -9.78
CA VAL A 59 -6.92 2.24 -10.25
C VAL A 59 -6.34 3.23 -9.22
N ILE A 60 -7.20 3.85 -8.42
CA ILE A 60 -6.84 4.85 -7.38
C ILE A 60 -7.33 4.43 -6.00
N ALA A 61 -7.40 3.13 -5.74
CA ALA A 61 -7.84 2.60 -4.46
C ALA A 61 -7.02 3.21 -3.30
N PRO A 62 -7.59 3.41 -2.10
CA PRO A 62 -6.88 4.05 -0.99
C PRO A 62 -5.48 3.46 -0.71
N PRO A 63 -5.28 2.13 -0.73
CA PRO A 63 -3.95 1.55 -0.58
C PRO A 63 -2.94 1.97 -1.67
N LEU A 64 -3.39 2.17 -2.91
CA LEU A 64 -2.53 2.64 -4.01
C LEU A 64 -2.16 4.12 -3.85
N ILE A 65 -3.03 4.93 -3.23
CA ILE A 65 -2.69 6.31 -2.86
C ILE A 65 -1.58 6.29 -1.81
N VAL A 66 -1.67 5.40 -0.81
CA VAL A 66 -0.61 5.21 0.18
C VAL A 66 0.68 4.73 -0.49
N THR A 67 0.61 3.83 -1.47
CA THR A 67 1.75 3.44 -2.31
C THR A 67 2.36 4.66 -3.00
N PHE A 68 1.57 5.49 -3.70
CA PHE A 68 2.07 6.71 -4.33
C PHE A 68 2.81 7.61 -3.33
N ILE A 69 2.20 7.84 -2.18
CA ILE A 69 2.77 8.62 -1.08
C ILE A 69 4.12 8.03 -0.65
N GLU A 70 4.21 6.72 -0.44
CA GLU A 70 5.45 6.06 -0.03
C GLU A 70 6.57 6.22 -1.07
N PHE A 71 6.25 6.12 -2.36
CA PHE A 71 7.23 6.25 -3.44
C PHE A 71 7.66 7.69 -3.74
N THR A 72 6.87 8.69 -3.36
CA THR A 72 7.29 10.10 -3.45
C THR A 72 8.38 10.46 -2.43
N ASN A 73 8.62 9.62 -1.42
CA ASN A 73 9.75 9.78 -0.52
C ASN A 73 11.01 9.22 -1.18
N VAL A 74 11.92 10.10 -1.59
CA VAL A 74 13.15 9.71 -2.31
C VAL A 74 14.10 8.85 -1.48
N LYS A 75 14.09 9.06 -0.15
CA LYS A 75 14.95 8.33 0.80
C LYS A 75 14.41 6.95 1.15
N ALA A 76 13.22 6.58 0.69
CA ALA A 76 12.60 5.30 1.04
C ALA A 76 13.32 4.13 0.35
N LYS A 77 13.73 3.12 1.15
CA LYS A 77 14.31 1.86 0.64
C LYS A 77 13.42 1.17 -0.40
N LEU A 78 12.10 1.34 -0.25
CA LEU A 78 11.07 0.80 -1.14
C LEU A 78 11.21 1.31 -2.59
N ARG A 79 11.75 2.51 -2.79
CA ARG A 79 11.92 3.12 -4.10
C ARG A 79 12.87 2.35 -5.01
N VAL A 80 13.93 1.76 -4.43
CA VAL A 80 14.90 0.92 -5.16
C VAL A 80 14.30 -0.44 -5.52
N GLN A 81 13.34 -0.91 -4.71
CA GLN A 81 12.71 -2.23 -4.84
C GLN A 81 11.34 -2.15 -5.55
N TYR A 82 11.11 -1.12 -6.36
CA TYR A 82 9.82 -0.83 -7.01
C TYR A 82 9.24 -2.02 -7.79
N THR A 83 10.09 -2.77 -8.50
CA THR A 83 9.69 -3.97 -9.25
C THR A 83 9.12 -5.06 -8.33
N LYS A 84 9.79 -5.33 -7.20
CA LYS A 84 9.32 -6.29 -6.21
C LYS A 84 7.97 -5.87 -5.63
N ILE A 85 7.78 -4.57 -5.37
CA ILE A 85 6.54 -4.05 -4.80
C ILE A 85 5.38 -4.19 -5.79
N ILE A 86 5.58 -3.88 -7.08
CA ILE A 86 4.55 -4.08 -8.10
C ILE A 86 4.13 -5.55 -8.17
N VAL A 87 5.10 -6.48 -8.12
CA VAL A 87 4.83 -7.92 -8.10
C VAL A 87 4.05 -8.35 -6.84
N ILE A 88 4.48 -7.91 -5.66
CA ILE A 88 3.82 -8.22 -4.39
C ILE A 88 2.38 -7.68 -4.39
N VAL A 89 2.17 -6.47 -4.89
CA VAL A 89 0.84 -5.87 -5.04
C VAL A 89 -0.05 -6.69 -5.99
N GLY A 90 0.50 -7.13 -7.12
CA GLY A 90 -0.21 -8.00 -8.06
C GLY A 90 -0.60 -9.34 -7.44
N ILE A 91 0.34 -10.00 -6.76
CA ILE A 91 0.09 -11.26 -6.05
C ILE A 91 -0.97 -11.07 -4.97
N ALA A 92 -0.88 -10.00 -4.19
CA ALA A 92 -1.87 -9.68 -3.16
C ALA A 92 -3.28 -9.52 -3.76
N ALA A 93 -3.39 -8.76 -4.86
CA ALA A 93 -4.67 -8.55 -5.52
C ALA A 93 -5.27 -9.85 -6.08
N VAL A 94 -4.43 -10.73 -6.64
CA VAL A 94 -4.85 -12.05 -7.14
C VAL A 94 -5.31 -12.95 -5.99
N ILE A 95 -4.52 -13.06 -4.91
CA ILE A 95 -4.88 -13.88 -3.75
C ILE A 95 -6.20 -13.41 -3.16
N GLY A 96 -6.37 -12.11 -2.94
CA GLY A 96 -7.62 -11.54 -2.44
C GLY A 96 -8.83 -11.84 -3.33
N THR A 97 -8.65 -11.72 -4.64
CA THR A 97 -9.71 -11.96 -5.62
C THR A 97 -10.09 -13.44 -5.70
N ILE A 98 -9.10 -14.35 -5.70
CA ILE A 98 -9.34 -15.80 -5.68
C ILE A 98 -10.02 -16.20 -4.37
N SER A 99 -9.58 -15.66 -3.24
CA SER A 99 -10.22 -15.90 -1.95
C SER A 99 -11.67 -15.44 -1.93
N ARG A 100 -11.99 -14.29 -2.54
CA ARG A 100 -13.39 -13.85 -2.62
C ARG A 100 -14.21 -14.71 -3.60
N LEU A 101 -13.75 -14.87 -4.84
CA LEU A 101 -14.55 -15.50 -5.90
C LEU A 101 -14.67 -17.01 -5.74
N TYR A 102 -13.59 -17.69 -5.35
CA TYR A 102 -13.57 -19.14 -5.28
C TYR A 102 -13.86 -19.66 -3.88
N LEU A 103 -13.15 -19.17 -2.85
CA LEU A 103 -13.35 -19.68 -1.48
C LEU A 103 -14.68 -19.22 -0.89
N TYR A 104 -15.00 -17.93 -0.95
CA TYR A 104 -16.23 -17.42 -0.36
C TYR A 104 -17.46 -17.73 -1.24
N GLU A 105 -17.52 -17.25 -2.48
CA GLU A 105 -18.74 -17.38 -3.30
C GLU A 105 -19.00 -18.82 -3.80
N SER A 106 -17.96 -19.54 -4.27
CA SER A 106 -18.16 -20.89 -4.83
C SER A 106 -18.22 -21.99 -3.77
N GLN A 107 -17.42 -21.88 -2.70
CA GLN A 107 -17.32 -22.91 -1.66
C GLN A 107 -18.07 -22.56 -0.37
N GLY A 108 -18.64 -21.36 -0.25
CA GLY A 108 -19.38 -20.92 0.93
C GLY A 108 -18.52 -20.77 2.20
N VAL A 109 -17.20 -20.67 2.06
CA VAL A 109 -16.28 -20.52 3.20
C VAL A 109 -16.52 -19.17 3.87
N SER A 110 -16.42 -19.06 5.19
CA SER A 110 -16.58 -17.78 5.90
C SER A 110 -15.54 -16.72 5.50
N LEU A 111 -15.94 -15.45 5.46
CA LEU A 111 -15.04 -14.30 5.20
C LEU A 111 -13.88 -14.23 6.19
N THR A 112 -14.10 -14.66 7.44
CA THR A 112 -13.04 -14.70 8.47
C THR A 112 -11.91 -15.63 8.07
N VAL A 113 -12.24 -16.81 7.55
CA VAL A 113 -11.25 -17.80 7.10
C VAL A 113 -10.51 -17.28 5.86
N CYS A 114 -11.23 -16.68 4.91
CA CYS A 114 -10.61 -16.05 3.74
C CYS A 114 -9.62 -14.94 4.15
N THR A 115 -10.01 -14.11 5.12
CA THR A 115 -9.14 -13.02 5.64
C THR A 115 -7.89 -13.59 6.29
N LEU A 116 -8.03 -14.62 7.13
CA LEU A 116 -6.90 -15.28 7.78
C LEU A 116 -5.92 -15.86 6.75
N LEU A 117 -6.43 -16.51 5.70
CA LEU A 117 -5.60 -17.05 4.62
C LEU A 117 -4.83 -15.95 3.88
N ILE A 118 -5.47 -14.82 3.58
CA ILE A 118 -4.81 -13.66 2.96
C ILE A 118 -3.72 -13.11 3.87
N VAL A 119 -4.02 -12.90 5.16
CA VAL A 119 -3.07 -12.35 6.14
C VAL A 119 -1.86 -13.26 6.29
N ILE A 120 -2.07 -14.56 6.51
CA ILE A 120 -0.99 -15.54 6.64
C ILE A 120 -0.14 -15.56 5.37
N SER A 121 -0.79 -15.59 4.20
CA SER A 121 -0.10 -15.58 2.91
C SER A 121 0.77 -14.32 2.76
N MET A 122 0.21 -13.13 3.02
CA MET A 122 0.94 -11.86 2.93
C MET A 122 2.11 -11.79 3.92
N LEU A 123 1.94 -12.27 5.15
CA LEU A 123 3.02 -12.35 6.14
C LEU A 123 4.16 -13.27 5.66
N LEU A 124 3.83 -14.43 5.11
CA LEU A 124 4.83 -15.33 4.52
C LEU A 124 5.56 -14.67 3.36
N PHE A 125 4.84 -13.95 2.47
CA PHE A 125 5.46 -13.16 1.40
C PHE A 125 6.40 -12.09 1.97
N PHE A 126 5.97 -11.29 2.94
CA PHE A 126 6.83 -10.25 3.53
C PHE A 126 8.07 -10.84 4.21
N SER A 127 7.92 -11.97 4.91
CA SER A 127 9.04 -12.68 5.53
C SER A 127 10.00 -13.25 4.49
N PHE A 128 9.52 -13.85 3.41
CA PHE A 128 10.35 -14.47 2.38
C PHE A 128 11.14 -13.41 1.59
N TYR A 129 10.50 -12.30 1.25
CA TYR A 129 11.12 -11.23 0.48
C TYR A 129 11.90 -10.22 1.34
N ASN A 130 11.82 -10.32 2.68
CA ASN A 130 12.37 -9.34 3.63
C ASN A 130 11.92 -7.90 3.33
N ILE A 131 10.66 -7.74 2.91
CA ILE A 131 10.06 -6.46 2.54
C ILE A 131 8.74 -6.34 3.27
N SER A 132 8.65 -5.34 4.16
CA SER A 132 7.39 -4.96 4.77
C SER A 132 6.75 -3.85 3.95
N PHE A 133 5.64 -4.18 3.27
CA PHE A 133 4.87 -3.21 2.49
C PHE A 133 3.38 -3.29 2.86
N PRO A 134 2.96 -2.60 3.95
CA PRO A 134 1.58 -2.65 4.44
C PRO A 134 0.49 -2.41 3.39
N PRO A 135 0.67 -1.52 2.38
CA PRO A 135 -0.35 -1.32 1.36
C PRO A 135 -0.69 -2.58 0.55
N ALA A 136 0.25 -3.50 0.34
CA ALA A 136 -0.05 -4.77 -0.33
C ALA A 136 -1.03 -5.64 0.48
N GLY A 137 -0.89 -5.68 1.81
CA GLY A 137 -1.83 -6.39 2.66
C GLY A 137 -3.25 -5.84 2.53
N ALA A 138 -3.39 -4.51 2.52
CA ALA A 138 -4.68 -3.84 2.31
C ALA A 138 -5.27 -4.14 0.92
N ILE A 139 -4.43 -4.18 -0.12
CA ILE A 139 -4.84 -4.57 -1.48
C ILE A 139 -5.37 -6.00 -1.53
N GLY A 140 -4.75 -6.92 -0.80
CA GLY A 140 -5.23 -8.30 -0.72
C GLY A 140 -6.58 -8.43 0.01
N MET A 141 -6.85 -7.57 0.99
CA MET A 141 -8.11 -7.60 1.73
C MET A 141 -9.27 -6.88 1.03
N LEU A 142 -8.97 -5.87 0.21
CA LEU A 142 -9.98 -5.03 -0.43
C LEU A 142 -11.05 -5.81 -1.22
N PRO A 143 -10.72 -6.89 -1.98
CA PRO A 143 -11.72 -7.77 -2.61
C PRO A 143 -12.78 -8.34 -1.68
N LEU A 144 -12.48 -8.53 -0.40
CA LEU A 144 -13.44 -9.06 0.56
C LEU A 144 -14.53 -8.06 0.94
N ILE A 145 -14.27 -6.76 0.76
CA ILE A 145 -15.16 -5.65 1.14
C ILE A 145 -15.95 -5.15 -0.08
N LEU A 146 -15.39 -5.29 -1.29
CA LEU A 146 -16.00 -4.81 -2.52
C LEU A 146 -17.24 -5.64 -2.94
N LYS A 147 -18.10 -5.01 -3.73
CA LYS A 147 -19.19 -5.70 -4.42
C LYS A 147 -18.62 -6.66 -5.45
N LEU A 148 -19.38 -7.72 -5.75
CA LEU A 148 -18.94 -8.77 -6.67
C LEU A 148 -18.83 -8.31 -8.13
N GLU A 149 -19.62 -7.30 -8.51
CA GLU A 149 -19.66 -6.76 -9.86
C GLU A 149 -18.29 -6.22 -10.28
N GLY A 150 -17.72 -6.83 -11.33
CA GLY A 150 -16.43 -6.42 -11.88
C GLY A 150 -15.21 -6.82 -11.06
N LEU A 151 -15.36 -7.62 -10.00
CA LEU A 151 -14.24 -8.05 -9.15
C LEU A 151 -13.19 -8.87 -9.91
N ILE A 152 -13.58 -9.55 -10.99
CA ILE A 152 -12.64 -10.28 -11.85
C ILE A 152 -11.59 -9.37 -12.51
N TYR A 153 -11.93 -8.10 -12.74
CA TYR A 153 -11.02 -7.11 -13.33
C TYR A 153 -10.15 -6.41 -12.28
N TYR A 154 -10.43 -6.62 -11.00
CA TYR A 154 -9.73 -5.94 -9.90
C TYR A 154 -8.20 -6.13 -9.94
N PRO A 155 -7.64 -7.35 -10.09
CA PRO A 155 -6.18 -7.52 -10.11
C PRO A 155 -5.50 -6.72 -11.21
N ILE A 156 -6.10 -6.69 -12.41
CA ILE A 156 -5.54 -5.99 -13.57
C ILE A 156 -5.58 -4.48 -13.33
N LEU A 157 -6.72 -3.96 -12.85
CA LEU A 157 -6.88 -2.52 -12.60
C LEU A 157 -5.98 -2.02 -11.47
N VAL A 158 -5.77 -2.83 -10.42
CA VAL A 158 -4.88 -2.48 -9.32
C VAL A 158 -3.42 -2.48 -9.76
N VAL A 159 -2.98 -3.47 -10.54
CA VAL A 159 -1.60 -3.50 -11.08
C VAL A 159 -1.38 -2.31 -12.01
N LEU A 160 -2.36 -2.00 -12.87
CA LEU A 160 -2.29 -0.84 -13.75
C LEU A 160 -2.18 0.47 -12.95
N GLY A 161 -3.02 0.64 -11.93
CA GLY A 161 -2.98 1.80 -11.03
C GLY A 161 -1.65 1.92 -10.30
N CYS A 162 -1.14 0.80 -9.77
CA CYS A 162 0.17 0.72 -9.14
C CYS A 162 1.29 1.17 -10.09
N LEU A 163 1.31 0.66 -11.33
CA LEU A 163 2.29 1.03 -12.33
C LEU A 163 2.26 2.52 -12.65
N ILE A 164 1.07 3.07 -12.92
CA ILE A 164 0.90 4.50 -13.26
C ILE A 164 1.35 5.38 -12.10
N LEU A 165 0.90 5.09 -10.88
CA LEU A 165 1.18 5.90 -9.70
C LEU A 165 2.67 5.82 -9.30
N VAL A 166 3.26 4.62 -9.30
CA VAL A 166 4.68 4.45 -9.01
C VAL A 166 5.53 5.13 -10.08
N ALA A 167 5.21 4.97 -11.37
CA ALA A 167 5.93 5.64 -12.45
C ALA A 167 5.86 7.17 -12.31
N ALA A 168 4.66 7.71 -12.05
CA ALA A 168 4.49 9.15 -11.85
C ALA A 168 5.25 9.66 -10.63
N ALA A 169 5.24 8.93 -9.51
CA ALA A 169 6.05 9.27 -8.33
C ALA A 169 7.55 9.31 -8.67
N MET A 170 8.05 8.30 -9.39
CA MET A 170 9.45 8.19 -9.78
C MET A 170 9.92 9.30 -10.74
N ILE A 171 9.04 9.74 -11.64
CA ILE A 171 9.33 10.80 -12.62
C ILE A 171 9.21 12.17 -11.97
N CYS A 172 8.10 12.43 -11.26
CA CYS A 172 7.81 13.76 -10.74
C CYS A 172 8.65 14.10 -9.50
N PHE A 173 9.08 13.11 -8.72
CA PHE A 173 9.78 13.33 -7.44
C PHE A 173 11.19 12.75 -7.47
N ARG A 174 12.02 13.11 -8.45
CA ARG A 174 13.47 12.84 -8.36
C ARG A 174 14.11 13.81 -7.39
N GLU A 175 15.15 13.36 -6.68
CA GLU A 175 16.05 14.27 -5.98
C GLU A 175 16.57 15.29 -7.00
N GLU A 176 16.28 16.56 -6.78
CA GLU A 176 17.16 17.60 -7.28
C GLU A 176 18.44 17.44 -6.49
N ILE A 177 19.46 16.82 -7.10
CA ILE A 177 20.81 16.86 -6.58
C ILE A 177 21.18 18.35 -6.57
N LYS A 178 21.04 19.01 -5.42
CA LYS A 178 21.74 20.26 -5.16
C LYS A 178 23.21 19.89 -5.05
N VAL A 179 23.91 19.93 -6.19
CA VAL A 179 25.38 19.91 -6.28
C VAL A 179 25.90 21.23 -5.70
#